data_AF-A0A484GLT8-F1
#
_entry.id   AF-A0A484GLT8-F1
#
_cell.length_a   1.000
_cell.length_b   1.000
_cell.length_c   1.000
_cell.angle_alpha   90.00
_cell.angle_beta   90.00
_cell.angle_gamma   90.00
#
_symmetry.space_group_name_H-M   'P 1'
#
loop_
_entity.id
_entity.type
_entity.pdbx_description
1 polymer ?
#
loop_
_entity_poly.entity_id
_entity_poly.type
_entity_poly.pdbx_seq_one_letter_code
_entity_poly.pdbx_strand_id
1 'polypeptide(L)' 'VTREHREMLVKLAKQNTNKAKDSLRKVRTNAMNKLKKSKDKASEDTIRLIEKQVLLPTDVVLMYLTQKIA' A
#
# COMPACT_ATOMS: atom_id res chain seq x y z
N VAL A 1 -29.49 2.52 16.95
CA VAL A 1 -28.03 2.82 16.86
C VAL A 1 -27.79 4.26 17.31
N THR A 2 -26.96 4.48 18.33
CA THR A 2 -26.69 5.83 18.86
C THR A 2 -25.70 6.61 17.99
N ARG A 3 -25.59 7.92 18.22
CA ARG A 3 -24.54 8.75 17.59
C ARG A 3 -23.15 8.30 18.01
N GLU A 4 -22.95 8.03 19.30
CA GLU A 4 -21.67 7.56 19.86
C GLU A 4 -21.22 6.25 19.22
N HIS A 5 -22.16 5.31 18.99
CA HIS A 5 -21.85 4.06 18.31
C HIS A 5 -21.37 4.30 16.86
N ARG A 6 -22.00 5.23 16.12
CA ARG A 6 -21.56 5.61 14.77
C ARG A 6 -20.18 6.25 14.77
N GLU A 7 -19.90 7.16 15.71
CA GLU A 7 -18.59 7.81 15.84
C GLU A 7 -17.48 6.81 16.20
N MET A 8 -17.78 5.82 17.05
CA MET A 8 -16.87 4.72 17.37
C MET A 8 -16.54 3.88 16.12
N LEU A 9 -17.55 3.50 15.34
CA LEU A 9 -17.35 2.73 14.10
C LEU A 9 -16.48 3.48 13.09
N VAL A 10 -16.68 4.80 12.94
CA VAL A 10 -15.84 5.65 12.08
C VAL A 10 -14.39 5.68 12.57
N LYS A 11 -14.16 5.78 13.89
CA LYS A 11 -12.80 5.72 14.47
C LYS A 11 -12.14 4.37 14.19
N LEU A 12 -12.86 3.26 14.36
CA LEU A 12 -12.34 1.91 14.07
C LEU A 12 -12.01 1.74 12.59
N ALA A 13 -12.88 2.21 11.69
CA ALA A 13 -12.62 2.17 10.26
C ALA A 13 -11.33 2.94 9.91
N LYS A 14 -11.16 4.17 10.43
CA LYS A 14 -9.95 4.99 10.25
C LYS A 14 -8.69 4.27 10.75
N GLN A 15 -8.73 3.69 11.94
CA GLN A 15 -7.60 2.94 12.51
C GLN A 15 -7.22 1.73 11.66
N ASN A 16 -8.20 0.94 11.22
CA ASN A 16 -7.97 -0.23 10.37
C ASN A 16 -7.37 0.16 9.02
N THR A 17 -7.86 1.24 8.42
CA THR A 17 -7.30 1.77 7.18
C THR A 17 -5.86 2.26 7.33
N ASN A 18 -5.53 2.92 8.44
CA ASN A 18 -4.14 3.33 8.70
C ASN A 18 -3.21 2.12 8.81
N LYS A 19 -3.62 1.09 9.55
CA LYS A 19 -2.89 -0.19 9.64
C LYS A 19 -2.71 -0.84 8.26
N ALA A 20 -3.76 -0.84 7.43
CA ALA A 20 -3.69 -1.39 6.07
C ALA A 20 -2.70 -0.61 5.19
N LYS A 21 -2.72 0.73 5.23
CA LYS A 21 -1.76 1.59 4.51
C LYS A 21 -0.32 1.31 4.93
N ASP A 22 -0.06 1.14 6.22
CA ASP A 22 1.29 0.86 6.71
C ASP A 22 1.78 -0.53 6.31
N SER A 23 0.92 -1.54 6.37
CA SER A 23 1.22 -2.88 5.85
C SER A 23 1.53 -2.84 4.35
N LEU A 24 0.75 -2.09 3.57
CA LEU A 24 0.96 -1.95 2.14
C LEU A 24 2.30 -1.25 1.82
N ARG A 25 2.66 -0.21 2.58
CA ARG A 25 3.98 0.44 2.48
C ARG A 25 5.12 -0.54 2.75
N LYS A 26 4.98 -1.40 3.78
CA LYS A 26 5.98 -2.43 4.11
C LYS A 26 6.13 -3.45 2.98
N VAL A 27 5.02 -3.94 2.41
CA VAL A 27 5.05 -4.85 1.25
C VAL A 27 5.80 -4.24 0.07
N ARG A 28 5.48 -2.99 -0.28
CA ARG A 28 6.17 -2.26 -1.35
C ARG A 28 7.66 -2.14 -1.09
N THR A 29 8.06 -1.68 0.10
CA THR A 29 9.49 -1.54 0.45
C THR A 29 10.22 -2.89 0.39
N ASN A 30 9.61 -3.96 0.88
CA ASN A 30 10.19 -5.30 0.83
C ASN A 30 10.36 -5.81 -0.61
N ALA A 31 9.35 -5.61 -1.47
CA ALA A 31 9.43 -5.97 -2.88
C ALA A 31 10.55 -5.18 -3.59
N MET A 32 10.62 -3.86 -3.38
CA MET A 32 11.67 -3.01 -3.95
C MET A 32 13.07 -3.40 -3.46
N ASN A 33 13.22 -3.76 -2.18
CA ASN A 33 14.50 -4.22 -1.64
C ASN A 33 14.95 -5.55 -2.25
N LYS A 34 14.02 -6.48 -2.48
CA LYS A 34 14.32 -7.74 -3.19
C LYS A 34 14.74 -7.47 -4.63
N LEU A 35 14.04 -6.57 -5.32
CA LEU A 35 14.33 -6.19 -6.70
C LEU A 35 15.70 -5.52 -6.85
N LYS A 36 16.07 -4.64 -5.91
CA LYS A 36 17.41 -4.03 -5.88
C LYS A 36 18.53 -5.06 -5.75
N LYS A 37 18.29 -6.15 -5.01
CA LYS A 37 19.27 -7.24 -4.83
C LYS A 37 19.40 -8.16 -6.05
N SER A 38 18.43 -8.15 -6.96
CA SER A 38 18.45 -9.00 -8.16
C SER A 38 18.91 -8.27 -9.43
N LYS A 39 19.36 -7.01 -9.31
CA LYS A 39 19.78 -6.17 -10.44
C LYS A 39 20.92 -6.78 -11.25
N ASP A 40 21.83 -7.50 -10.61
CA ASP A 40 22.99 -8.12 -11.29
C ASP A 40 22.62 -9.41 -12.05
N LYS A 41 21.39 -9.92 -11.89
CA LYS A 41 20.92 -11.19 -12.45
C LYS A 41 19.85 -11.03 -13.54
N ALA A 42 19.44 -9.80 -13.84
CA ALA A 42 18.38 -9.49 -14.78
C ALA A 42 18.73 -8.25 -15.61
N SER A 43 18.12 -8.10 -16.78
CA SER A 43 18.30 -6.91 -17.61
C SER A 43 17.74 -5.66 -16.92
N GLU A 44 18.34 -4.50 -17.20
CA GLU A 44 17.88 -3.22 -16.67
C GLU A 44 16.41 -2.95 -17.05
N ASP A 45 16.02 -3.27 -18.29
CA ASP A 45 14.65 -3.09 -18.77
C ASP A 45 13.65 -3.94 -17.97
N THR A 46 14.01 -5.19 -17.65
CA THR A 46 13.19 -6.06 -16.79
C THR A 46 13.06 -5.48 -15.38
N ILE A 47 14.16 -4.99 -14.80
CA ILE A 47 14.13 -4.36 -13.48
C ILE A 47 13.22 -3.13 -13.48
N ARG A 48 13.35 -2.23 -14.47
CA ARG A 48 12.52 -1.02 -14.59
C ARG A 48 11.04 -1.35 -14.78
N LEU A 49 10.72 -2.38 -15.57
CA LEU A 49 9.35 -2.83 -15.76
C LEU A 49 8.73 -3.34 -14.45
N ILE A 50 9.47 -4.14 -13.69
CA ILE A 50 9.00 -4.67 -12.39
C ILE A 50 8.87 -3.53 -11.36
N GLU A 51 9.81 -2.57 -11.32
CA GLU A 51 9.69 -1.38 -10.45
C GLU A 51 8.37 -0.66 -10.71
N LYS A 52 8.02 -0.42 -11.97
CA LYS A 52 6.75 0.21 -12.36
C LYS A 52 5.53 -0.61 -11.97
N GLN A 53 5.58 -1.93 -12.16
CA GLN A 53 4.50 -2.85 -11.76
C GLN A 53 4.34 -2.98 -10.25
N VAL A 54 5.37 -2.72 -9.45
CA VAL A 54 5.25 -2.67 -7.98
C VAL A 54 4.68 -1.33 -7.53
N LEU A 55 5.14 -0.22 -8.11
CA LEU A 55 4.73 1.12 -7.69
C LEU A 55 3.26 1.42 -8.01
N LEU A 56 2.85 1.26 -9.28
CA LEU A 56 1.52 1.69 -9.74
C LEU A 56 0.36 1.03 -8.98
N PRO A 57 0.28 -0.30 -8.83
CA PRO A 57 -0.83 -0.94 -8.12
C PRO A 57 -0.85 -0.57 -6.64
N THR A 58 0.33 -0.45 -6.02
CA THR A 58 0.42 -0.06 -4.60
C THR A 58 -0.15 1.34 -4.40
N ASP A 59 0.20 2.29 -5.27
CA ASP A 59 -0.26 3.67 -5.19
C ASP A 59 -1.76 3.78 -5.46
N VAL A 60 -2.29 3.03 -6.43
CA VAL A 60 -3.74 2.93 -6.70
C VAL A 60 -4.50 2.41 -5.48
N VAL A 61 -4.02 1.34 -4.84
CA VAL A 61 -4.66 0.79 -3.64
C VAL A 61 -4.60 1.78 -2.47
N LEU A 62 -3.48 2.50 -2.30
CA LEU A 62 -3.33 3.49 -1.23
C LEU A 62 -4.27 4.69 -1.42
N MET A 63 -4.47 5.11 -2.67
CA MET A 63 -5.46 6.13 -3.06
C MET A 63 -6.88 5.66 -2.74
N TYR A 64 -7.25 4.44 -3.16
CA TYR A 64 -8.56 3.86 -2.90
C TYR A 64 -8.88 3.74 -1.39
N LEU A 65 -7.92 3.28 -0.59
CA LEU A 65 -8.05 3.21 0.87
C LEU A 65 -8.19 4.59 1.52
N THR A 66 -7.64 5.63 0.90
CA THR A 66 -7.79 7.01 1.38
C THR A 66 -9.16 7.57 1.06
N GLN A 67 -9.67 7.34 -0.16
CA GLN A 67 -10.99 7.80 -0.58
C GLN A 67 -12.15 7.16 0.20
N LYS A 68 -12.04 5.88 0.56
CA LYS A 68 -13.12 5.15 1.27
C LYS A 68 -13.37 5.60 2.72
N ILE A 69 -12.45 6.37 3.29
CA ILE A 69 -12.42 6.70 4.74
C ILE A 69 -12.44 8.22 4.97
N ALA A 70 -12.22 9.00 3.91
CA ALA A 70 -12.43 10.46 3.88
C ALA A 70 -13.93 10.76 3.85
#